data_AF-A0A060ZG11-F1
#
_entry.id   AF-A0A060ZG11-F1
#
_cell.length_a   1.000
_cell.length_b   1.000
_cell.length_c   1.000
_cell.angle_alpha   90.00
_cell.angle_beta   90.00
_cell.angle_gamma   90.00
#
_symmetry.space_group_name_H-M   'P 1'
#
loop_
_entity.id
_entity.type
_entity.pdbx_description
1 polymer ?
#
loop_
_entity_poly.entity_id
_entity_poly.type
_entity_poly.pdbx_seq_one_letter_code
_entity_poly.pdbx_strand_id
1 'polypeptide(L)'
;MLLSFRNIRHGLGSVHTQGVPDSIAFFSPSGVRFCLETVRRLSGEQLVQIKFAAIGPTTAEAMTAEGLSVSCSADKPTAEHLAAGIAKALQ
;
A
#
# COMPACT_ATOMS: atom_id res chain seq x y z
N MET A 1 2.40 7.14 4.38
CA MET A 1 2.22 5.80 3.78
C MET A 1 1.68 4.89 4.87
N LEU A 2 0.76 3.99 4.54
CA LEU A 2 0.26 2.93 5.43
C LEU A 2 0.61 1.57 4.83
N LEU A 3 1.09 0.65 5.66
CA LEU A 3 1.40 -0.73 5.28
C LEU A 3 0.39 -1.66 5.97
N SER A 4 -0.20 -2.60 5.22
CA SER A 4 -1.08 -3.63 5.78
C SER A 4 -0.46 -5.01 5.58
N PHE A 5 -0.47 -5.81 6.64
CA PHE A 5 0.02 -7.19 6.67
C PHE A 5 -1.11 -8.10 7.18
N ARG A 6 -1.37 -9.23 6.53
CA ARG A 6 -2.27 -10.26 7.07
C ARG A 6 -1.66 -10.85 8.34
N ASN A 7 -2.56 -11.10 9.31
CA ASN A 7 -2.33 -11.80 10.56
C ASN A 7 -1.33 -12.96 10.42
N ILE A 8 -0.13 -12.79 10.98
CA ILE A 8 0.75 -13.92 11.32
C ILE A 8 0.06 -14.63 12.48
N ARG A 9 -0.38 -15.86 12.27
CA ARG A 9 -0.93 -16.67 13.37
C ARG A 9 0.21 -17.04 14.35
N HIS A 10 -0.04 -16.77 15.63
CA HIS A 10 0.55 -17.32 16.86
C HIS A 10 1.92 -16.84 17.38
N GLY A 11 1.92 -16.48 18.67
CA GLY A 11 3.07 -16.64 19.57
C GLY A 11 3.44 -15.38 20.36
N LEU A 12 3.27 -15.41 21.68
CA LEU A 12 3.90 -14.45 22.59
C LEU A 12 5.43 -14.48 22.38
N GLY A 13 6.00 -13.34 21.99
CA GLY A 13 7.44 -13.08 22.05
C GLY A 13 8.20 -13.33 20.75
N SER A 14 8.22 -12.34 19.85
CA SER A 14 9.38 -12.01 19.00
C SER A 14 9.08 -10.73 18.21
N VAL A 15 10.05 -9.84 18.11
CA VAL A 15 10.05 -8.73 17.15
C VAL A 15 10.10 -9.32 15.74
N HIS A 16 8.93 -9.50 15.13
CA HIS A 16 8.83 -10.00 13.76
C HIS A 16 9.28 -8.90 12.80
N THR A 17 10.30 -9.18 12.00
CA THR A 17 10.48 -8.51 10.71
C THR A 17 9.26 -8.91 9.87
N GLN A 18 8.20 -8.09 9.87
CA GLN A 18 7.05 -8.36 9.03
C GLN A 18 7.54 -8.35 7.57
N GLY A 19 7.19 -9.40 6.81
CA GLY A 19 7.67 -9.64 5.44
C GLY A 19 7.20 -8.58 4.44
N VAL A 20 6.90 -8.96 3.21
CA VAL A 20 6.31 -8.01 2.23
C VAL A 20 4.82 -7.78 2.57
N PRO A 21 4.34 -6.53 2.62
CA PRO A 21 2.94 -6.22 2.93
C PRO A 21 2.00 -6.67 1.81
N ASP A 22 0.78 -7.06 2.17
CA ASP A 22 -0.28 -7.37 1.20
C ASP A 22 -0.74 -6.10 0.46
N SER A 23 -0.71 -4.95 1.13
CA SER A 23 -1.07 -3.67 0.52
C SER A 23 -0.27 -2.49 1.06
N ILE A 24 -0.07 -1.49 0.21
CA ILE A 24 0.55 -0.20 0.55
C ILE A 24 -0.37 0.93 0.11
N ALA A 25 -0.68 1.84 1.04
CA ALA A 25 -1.50 3.01 0.76
C ALA A 25 -0.71 4.33 0.80
N PHE A 26 -0.89 5.16 -0.22
CA PHE A 26 -0.33 6.50 -0.32
C PHE A 26 -1.40 7.58 -0.10
N PHE A 27 -0.99 8.63 0.60
CA PHE A 27 -1.86 9.74 1.02
C PHE A 27 -1.58 11.05 0.26
N SER A 28 -0.57 11.06 -0.60
CA SER A 28 -0.23 12.21 -1.42
C SER A 28 0.71 11.81 -2.57
N PRO A 29 0.75 12.59 -3.67
CA PRO A 29 1.75 12.44 -4.72
C PRO A 29 3.20 12.54 -4.20
N SER A 30 3.44 13.44 -3.24
CA SER A 30 4.77 13.60 -2.64
C SER A 30 5.22 12.35 -1.88
N GLY A 31 4.32 11.67 -1.18
CA GLY A 31 4.61 10.42 -0.49
C GLY A 31 4.99 9.30 -1.47
N VAL A 32 4.35 9.24 -2.64
CA VAL A 32 4.69 8.30 -3.71
C VAL A 32 6.14 8.51 -4.14
N ARG A 33 6.46 9.73 -4.59
CA ARG A 33 7.81 10.07 -5.09
C ARG A 33 8.89 9.83 -4.05
N PHE A 34 8.61 10.16 -2.78
CA PHE A 34 9.59 10.03 -1.71
C PHE A 34 9.85 8.57 -1.31
N CYS A 35 8.81 7.73 -1.21
CA CYS A 35 8.96 6.39 -0.65
C CYS A 35 9.09 5.28 -1.69
N LEU A 36 8.72 5.51 -2.96
CA LEU A 36 8.58 4.44 -3.94
C LEU A 36 9.88 3.67 -4.20
N GLU A 37 11.02 4.37 -4.32
CA GLU A 37 12.31 3.70 -4.51
C GLU A 37 12.63 2.75 -3.34
N THR A 38 12.34 3.19 -2.11
CA THR A 38 12.53 2.36 -0.91
C THR A 38 11.62 1.14 -0.94
N VAL A 39 10.34 1.31 -1.32
CA VAL A 39 9.40 0.19 -1.47
C VAL A 39 9.88 -0.81 -2.54
N ARG A 40 10.35 -0.33 -3.69
CA ARG A 40 10.91 -1.18 -4.76
C ARG A 40 12.10 -2.00 -4.26
N ARG A 41 13.06 -1.35 -3.59
CA ARG A 41 14.25 -2.01 -3.06
C ARG A 41 13.92 -3.06 -2.00
N LEU A 42 12.99 -2.77 -1.11
CA LEU A 42 12.61 -3.69 -0.02
C LEU A 42 11.72 -4.85 -0.50
N SER A 43 10.91 -4.64 -1.54
CA SER A 43 9.97 -5.65 -2.05
C SER A 43 10.57 -6.52 -3.15
N GLY A 44 11.53 -6.00 -3.93
CA GLY A 44 12.11 -6.69 -5.07
C GLY A 44 11.05 -7.22 -6.03
N GLU A 45 11.19 -8.48 -6.43
CA GLU A 45 10.23 -9.18 -7.31
C GLU A 45 8.82 -9.31 -6.70
N GLN A 46 8.69 -9.24 -5.37
CA GLN A 46 7.39 -9.35 -4.69
C GLN A 46 6.56 -8.06 -4.79
N LEU A 47 7.10 -6.98 -5.35
CA LEU A 47 6.37 -5.73 -5.59
C LEU A 47 5.07 -5.95 -6.37
N VAL A 48 5.07 -6.90 -7.31
CA VAL A 48 3.90 -7.22 -8.15
C VAL A 48 2.73 -7.83 -7.36
N GLN A 49 3.01 -8.36 -6.16
CA GLN A 49 2.02 -8.98 -5.28
C GLN A 49 1.33 -7.93 -4.40
N ILE A 50 1.92 -6.75 -4.24
CA ILE A 50 1.43 -5.69 -3.36
C ILE A 50 0.24 -4.99 -4.01
N LYS A 51 -0.88 -4.89 -3.27
CA LYS A 51 -2.01 -4.06 -3.65
C LYS A 51 -1.75 -2.60 -3.29
N PHE A 52 -1.62 -1.77 -4.31
CA PHE A 52 -1.36 -0.35 -4.12
C PHE A 52 -2.67 0.45 -4.05
N ALA A 53 -2.82 1.28 -3.02
CA ALA A 53 -4.01 2.09 -2.78
C ALA A 53 -3.68 3.59 -2.70
N ALA A 54 -4.58 4.41 -3.23
CA ALA A 54 -4.46 5.87 -3.21
C ALA A 54 -5.58 6.50 -2.36
N ILE A 55 -5.27 7.53 -1.58
CA ILE A 55 -6.28 8.31 -0.84
C ILE A 55 -7.22 9.10 -1.78
N GLY A 56 -6.83 9.29 -3.04
CA GLY A 56 -7.59 10.07 -4.00
C GLY A 56 -6.93 10.14 -5.38
N PRO A 57 -7.61 10.75 -6.37
CA PRO A 57 -7.26 10.67 -7.78
C PRO A 57 -5.87 11.21 -8.11
N THR A 58 -5.47 12.35 -7.53
CA THR A 58 -4.14 12.93 -7.78
C THR A 58 -3.01 12.04 -7.29
N THR A 59 -3.23 11.27 -6.21
CA THR A 59 -2.26 10.29 -5.71
C THR A 59 -2.22 9.06 -6.61
N ALA A 60 -3.38 8.60 -7.10
CA ALA A 60 -3.46 7.49 -8.05
C ALA A 60 -2.74 7.81 -9.36
N GLU A 61 -2.92 9.02 -9.89
CA GLU A 61 -2.21 9.51 -11.08
C GLU A 61 -0.69 9.50 -10.87
N ALA A 62 -0.22 9.98 -9.71
CA ALA A 62 1.21 9.96 -9.38
C ALA A 62 1.77 8.52 -9.29
N MET A 63 0.99 7.57 -8.77
CA MET A 63 1.38 6.16 -8.73
C MET A 63 1.45 5.54 -10.12
N THR A 64 0.45 5.79 -10.96
CA THR A 64 0.42 5.31 -12.35
C THR A 64 1.54 5.93 -13.19
N ALA A 65 1.86 7.21 -13.00
CA ALA A 65 2.97 7.88 -13.66
C ALA A 65 4.33 7.24 -13.31
N GLU A 66 4.45 6.68 -12.12
CA GLU A 66 5.61 5.90 -11.69
C GLU A 66 5.55 4.43 -12.12
N GLY A 67 4.53 4.01 -12.88
CA GLY A 67 4.38 2.64 -13.38
C GLY A 67 3.79 1.65 -12.38
N LEU A 68 3.17 2.11 -11.28
CA LEU A 68 2.43 1.24 -10.37
C LEU A 68 1.01 0.95 -10.87
N SER A 69 0.54 -0.26 -10.64
CA SER A 69 -0.88 -0.61 -10.82
C SER A 69 -1.67 -0.24 -9.57
N VAL A 70 -2.55 0.76 -9.67
CA VAL A 70 -3.41 1.19 -8.57
C VAL A 70 -4.58 0.21 -8.41
N SER A 71 -4.62 -0.53 -7.32
CA SER A 71 -5.66 -1.52 -7.02
C SER A 71 -6.95 -0.89 -6.52
N CYS A 72 -6.87 0.26 -5.83
CA CYS A 72 -8.03 1.07 -5.48
C CYS A 72 -7.66 2.54 -5.22
N SER A 73 -8.65 3.42 -5.37
CA SER A 73 -8.62 4.79 -4.85
C SER A 73 -9.81 4.97 -3.91
N ALA A 74 -9.62 5.68 -2.80
CA ALA A 74 -10.73 5.98 -1.90
C ALA A 74 -11.76 6.89 -2.59
N ASP A 75 -13.05 6.63 -2.38
CA ASP A 75 -14.15 7.45 -2.91
C ASP A 75 -14.14 8.88 -2.33
N LYS A 76 -13.67 9.01 -1.08
CA LYS A 76 -13.44 10.28 -0.39
C LYS A 76 -12.06 10.23 0.26
N PRO A 77 -11.33 11.36 0.35
CA PRO A 77 -9.98 11.42 0.90
C PRO A 77 -10.00 11.36 2.43
N THR A 78 -10.48 10.24 2.96
CA THR A 78 -10.62 9.94 4.40
C THR A 78 -10.01 8.57 4.68
N ALA A 79 -9.54 8.35 5.90
CA ALA A 79 -8.92 7.09 6.28
C ALA A 79 -9.93 5.93 6.18
N GLU A 80 -11.19 6.17 6.51
CA GLU A 80 -12.26 5.18 6.53
C GLU A 80 -12.57 4.67 5.12
N HIS A 81 -12.72 5.57 4.14
CA HIS A 81 -13.00 5.17 2.76
C HIS A 81 -11.79 4.49 2.12
N LEU A 82 -10.57 4.91 2.47
CA LEU A 82 -9.36 4.23 2.04
C LEU A 82 -9.27 2.81 2.61
N ALA A 83 -9.54 2.64 3.91
CA ALA A 83 -9.54 1.33 4.56
C ALA A 83 -10.58 0.38 3.92
N ALA A 84 -11.78 0.89 3.64
CA ALA A 84 -12.82 0.13 2.94
C ALA A 84 -12.39 -0.29 1.53
N GLY A 85 -11.76 0.61 0.77
CA GLY A 85 -11.22 0.30 -0.56
C GLY A 85 -10.14 -0.78 -0.52
N ILE A 86 -9.21 -0.68 0.43
CA ILE A 86 -8.15 -1.68 0.65
C ILE A 86 -8.76 -3.04 1.00
N ALA A 87 -9.72 -3.07 1.93
CA ALA A 87 -10.39 -4.30 2.34
C ALA A 87 -11.12 -5.00 1.18
N LYS A 88 -11.65 -4.25 0.23
CA LYS A 88 -12.26 -4.80 -1.00
C LYS A 88 -11.21 -5.31 -1.99
N ALA A 89 -10.08 -4.62 -2.13
CA ALA A 89 -9.00 -5.00 -3.05
C ALA A 89 -8.19 -6.23 -2.61
N LEU A 90 -8.29 -6.60 -1.32
CA LEU A 90 -7.61 -7.75 -0.72
C LEU A 90 -8.43 -9.05 -0.69
N GLN A 91 -9.68 -9.02 -1.16
CA GLN A 91 -10.53 -10.22 -1.30
C GLN A 91 -10.15 -11.03 -2.53
#